data_AF-D9PMD7-F1
#
_entry.id   AF-D9PMD7-F1
#
_cell.length_a   1.000
_cell.length_b   1.000
_cell.length_c   1.000
_cell.angle_alpha   90.00
_cell.angle_beta   90.00
_cell.angle_gamma   90.00
#
_symmetry.space_group_name_H-M   'P 1'
#
loop_
_entity.id
_entity.type
_entity.pdbx_description
1 polymer ?
#
loop_
_entity_poly.entity_id
_entity_poly.type
_entity_poly.pdbx_seq_one_letter_code
_entity_poly.pdbx_strand_id
1 'polypeptide(L)'
;EQSAAAAEELNRQAEGLRMMVMQFKTADQKLAILTVGKEDHQRFMDTLHKVISGKTEASKWPFTDSKHCRFAKWYYSQEGKAYSHVHEYAVIEEPHQRVHNFGNDAVKALMAGNRQLAQKLLGQAESASHEVFAALEKFDQALSIAGRV
;
A
#
# COMPACT_ATOMS: atom_id res chain seq x y z
N GLU A 1 51.57 -17.10 4.76
CA GLU A 1 50.97 -16.34 3.65
C GLU A 1 49.68 -16.95 3.09
N GLN A 2 49.64 -18.25 2.73
CA GLN A 2 48.44 -18.89 2.15
C GLN A 2 47.15 -18.77 3.00
N SER A 3 47.27 -18.79 4.33
CA SER A 3 46.09 -18.69 5.22
C SER A 3 45.45 -17.30 5.26
N ALA A 4 46.21 -16.23 4.99
CA ALA A 4 45.69 -14.86 4.93
C ALA A 4 44.94 -14.63 3.60
N ALA A 5 45.50 -15.13 2.49
CA ALA A 5 44.87 -15.07 1.18
C ALA A 5 43.53 -15.84 1.13
N ALA A 6 43.47 -17.02 1.78
CA ALA A 6 42.23 -17.78 1.88
C ALA A 6 41.15 -17.07 2.72
N ALA A 7 41.54 -16.37 3.79
CA ALA A 7 40.61 -15.59 4.61
C ALA A 7 40.06 -14.36 3.88
N GLU A 8 40.91 -13.67 3.09
CA GLU A 8 40.47 -12.56 2.24
C GLU A 8 39.51 -13.00 1.13
N GLU A 9 39.74 -14.17 0.55
CA GLU A 9 38.86 -14.75 -0.48
C GLU A 9 37.49 -15.12 0.11
N LEU A 10 37.46 -15.76 1.29
CA LEU A 10 36.21 -16.05 1.98
C LEU A 10 35.43 -14.79 2.34
N ASN A 11 36.12 -13.72 2.75
CA ASN A 11 35.46 -12.46 3.08
C ASN A 11 34.90 -11.76 1.82
N ARG A 12 35.63 -11.81 0.69
CA ARG A 12 35.13 -11.34 -0.61
C ARG A 12 33.92 -12.13 -1.09
N GLN A 13 33.93 -13.45 -0.93
CA GLN A 13 32.79 -14.30 -1.28
C GLN A 13 31.58 -14.01 -0.39
N ALA A 14 31.78 -13.84 0.91
CA ALA A 14 30.73 -13.46 1.85
C ALA A 14 30.14 -12.08 1.54
N GLU A 15 30.96 -11.12 1.15
CA GLU A 15 30.49 -9.78 0.75
C GLU A 15 29.72 -9.83 -0.58
N GLY A 16 30.19 -10.63 -1.56
CA GLY A 16 29.47 -10.88 -2.81
C GLY A 16 28.10 -11.54 -2.57
N LEU A 17 28.03 -12.54 -1.68
CA LEU A 17 26.79 -13.18 -1.25
C LEU A 17 25.85 -12.20 -0.55
N ARG A 18 26.38 -11.33 0.33
CA ARG A 18 25.58 -10.27 0.99
C ARG A 18 24.98 -9.31 -0.02
N MET A 19 25.77 -8.84 -0.99
CA MET A 19 25.31 -7.93 -2.04
C MET A 19 24.23 -8.60 -2.92
N MET A 20 24.40 -9.88 -3.26
CA MET A 20 23.42 -10.64 -4.03
C MET A 20 22.10 -10.83 -3.24
N VAL A 21 22.18 -11.22 -1.96
CA VAL A 21 20.99 -11.34 -1.09
C VAL A 21 20.29 -9.99 -0.89
N MET A 22 21.03 -8.86 -0.83
CA MET A 22 20.44 -7.52 -0.78
C MET A 22 19.71 -7.17 -2.09
N GLN A 23 20.23 -7.54 -3.26
CA GLN A 23 19.53 -7.32 -4.54
C GLN A 23 18.21 -8.11 -4.62
N PHE A 24 18.19 -9.38 -4.18
CA PHE A 24 16.96 -10.17 -4.11
C PHE A 24 15.94 -9.63 -3.10
N LYS A 25 16.39 -9.17 -1.93
CA LYS A 25 15.50 -8.57 -0.93
C LYS A 25 14.87 -7.25 -1.36
N THR A 26 15.49 -6.52 -2.29
CA THR A 26 15.09 -5.13 -2.55
C THR A 26 14.11 -4.98 -3.71
N ALA A 27 14.26 -5.66 -4.84
CA ALA A 27 13.29 -5.48 -5.94
C ALA A 27 11.97 -6.21 -5.68
N ASP A 28 12.04 -7.45 -5.19
CA ASP A 28 10.87 -8.35 -5.09
C ASP A 28 9.96 -7.98 -3.90
N GLN A 29 10.52 -7.57 -2.76
CA GLN A 29 9.73 -7.14 -1.60
C GLN A 29 9.07 -5.76 -1.79
N LYS A 30 9.67 -4.86 -2.59
CA LYS A 30 9.10 -3.52 -2.89
C LYS A 30 7.83 -3.64 -3.73
N LEU A 31 7.85 -4.49 -4.75
CA LEU A 31 6.66 -4.79 -5.56
C LEU A 31 5.59 -5.51 -4.74
N ALA A 32 6.01 -6.37 -3.80
CA ALA A 32 5.10 -7.10 -2.94
C ALA A 32 4.24 -6.15 -2.08
N ILE A 33 4.80 -5.09 -1.47
CA ILE A 33 4.00 -4.20 -0.61
C ILE A 33 3.01 -3.33 -1.40
N LEU A 34 3.38 -2.89 -2.62
CA LEU A 34 2.46 -2.17 -3.50
C LEU A 34 1.31 -3.07 -3.97
N THR A 35 1.62 -4.32 -4.31
CA THR A 35 0.63 -5.33 -4.67
C THR A 35 -0.32 -5.60 -3.51
N VAL A 36 0.23 -5.79 -2.31
CA VAL A 36 -0.54 -5.96 -1.07
C VAL A 36 -1.46 -4.77 -0.79
N GLY A 37 -0.98 -3.54 -0.97
CA GLY A 37 -1.79 -2.33 -0.78
C GLY A 37 -2.99 -2.29 -1.75
N LYS A 38 -2.74 -2.57 -3.04
CA LYS A 38 -3.80 -2.65 -4.06
C LYS A 38 -4.84 -3.71 -3.72
N GLU A 39 -4.41 -4.91 -3.33
CA GLU A 39 -5.34 -5.99 -2.96
C GLU A 39 -6.16 -5.66 -1.71
N ASP A 40 -5.56 -5.03 -0.70
CA ASP A 40 -6.28 -4.65 0.51
C ASP A 40 -7.32 -3.57 0.23
N HIS A 41 -7.01 -2.59 -0.61
CA HIS A 41 -8.00 -1.59 -1.05
C HIS A 41 -9.11 -2.21 -1.88
N GLN A 42 -8.81 -3.16 -2.77
CA GLN A 42 -9.84 -3.88 -3.51
C GLN A 42 -10.78 -4.62 -2.56
N ARG A 43 -10.24 -5.38 -1.59
CA ARG A 43 -11.04 -6.10 -0.58
C ARG A 43 -11.89 -5.15 0.27
N PHE A 44 -11.34 -3.98 0.61
CA PHE A 44 -12.05 -2.94 1.34
C PHE A 44 -13.25 -2.42 0.55
N MET A 45 -13.07 -2.08 -0.72
CA MET A 45 -14.15 -1.63 -1.61
C MET A 45 -15.19 -2.73 -1.85
N ASP A 46 -14.79 -3.96 -2.09
CA ASP A 46 -15.71 -5.10 -2.25
C ASP A 46 -16.58 -5.30 -1.00
N THR A 47 -15.98 -5.15 0.18
CA THR A 47 -16.69 -5.23 1.45
C THR A 47 -17.68 -4.07 1.58
N LEU A 48 -17.29 -2.86 1.16
CA LEU A 48 -18.15 -1.67 1.23
C LEU A 48 -19.39 -1.88 0.34
N HIS A 49 -19.19 -2.34 -0.89
CA HIS A 49 -20.29 -2.69 -1.79
C HIS A 49 -21.23 -3.73 -1.18
N LYS A 50 -20.70 -4.78 -0.56
CA LYS A 50 -21.50 -5.83 0.09
C LYS A 50 -22.32 -5.26 1.25
N VAL A 51 -21.74 -4.38 2.06
CA VAL A 51 -22.44 -3.71 3.18
C VAL A 51 -23.54 -2.79 2.65
N ILE A 52 -23.23 -1.91 1.70
CA ILE A 52 -24.20 -0.93 1.15
C ILE A 52 -25.35 -1.63 0.41
N SER A 53 -25.06 -2.74 -0.30
CA SER A 53 -26.08 -3.55 -0.96
C SER A 53 -26.88 -4.45 -0.02
N GLY A 54 -26.52 -4.54 1.26
CA GLY A 54 -27.20 -5.38 2.26
C GLY A 54 -26.85 -6.87 2.18
N LYS A 55 -25.84 -7.25 1.39
CA LYS A 55 -25.30 -8.62 1.34
C LYS A 55 -24.45 -8.97 2.56
N THR A 56 -24.06 -7.97 3.34
CA THR A 56 -23.30 -8.12 4.59
C THR A 56 -23.83 -7.10 5.60
N GLU A 57 -23.92 -7.51 6.86
CA GLU A 57 -24.36 -6.60 7.93
C GLU A 57 -23.36 -5.46 8.13
N ALA A 58 -23.87 -4.24 8.35
CA ALA A 58 -23.05 -3.05 8.61
C ALA A 58 -22.17 -3.18 9.86
N SER A 59 -22.60 -3.96 10.85
CA SER A 59 -21.83 -4.28 12.07
C SER A 59 -20.52 -5.02 11.78
N LYS A 60 -20.41 -5.68 10.61
CA LYS A 60 -19.21 -6.41 10.18
C LYS A 60 -18.22 -5.55 9.42
N TRP A 61 -18.50 -4.25 9.25
CA TRP A 61 -17.60 -3.32 8.59
C TRP A 61 -16.30 -3.13 9.39
N PRO A 62 -15.13 -3.34 8.78
CA PRO A 62 -13.85 -3.11 9.44
C PRO A 62 -13.55 -1.61 9.47
N PHE A 63 -14.04 -0.91 10.51
CA PHE A 63 -13.68 0.48 10.76
C PHE A 63 -12.16 0.62 10.92
N THR A 64 -11.52 1.05 9.85
CA THR A 64 -10.06 1.10 9.73
C THR A 64 -9.64 2.53 9.49
N ASP A 65 -8.66 2.99 10.27
CA ASP A 65 -7.98 4.26 10.07
C ASP A 65 -6.92 4.10 8.96
N SER A 66 -6.94 5.02 8.00
CA SER A 66 -5.96 5.08 6.90
C SER A 66 -4.53 5.07 7.42
N LYS A 67 -4.24 5.63 8.61
CA LYS A 67 -2.89 5.69 9.17
C LYS A 67 -2.42 4.40 9.83
N HIS A 68 -3.32 3.46 10.06
CA HIS A 68 -3.05 2.22 10.78
C HIS A 68 -3.26 0.96 9.92
N CYS A 69 -3.66 1.13 8.65
CA CYS A 69 -3.77 0.02 7.71
C CYS A 69 -2.40 -0.59 7.41
N ARG A 70 -2.37 -1.81 6.86
CA ARG A 70 -1.12 -2.52 6.55
C ARG A 70 -0.21 -1.73 5.62
N PHE A 71 -0.77 -1.08 4.60
CA PHE A 71 -0.02 -0.19 3.71
C PHE A 71 0.57 1.02 4.45
N ALA A 72 -0.21 1.69 5.31
CA ALA A 72 0.27 2.85 6.06
C ALA A 72 1.37 2.51 7.06
N LYS A 73 1.33 1.31 7.66
CA LYS A 73 2.43 0.84 8.53
C LYS A 73 3.77 0.83 7.79
N TRP A 74 3.77 0.42 6.51
CA TRP A 74 4.95 0.53 5.65
C TRP A 74 5.19 1.98 5.21
N TYR A 75 4.15 2.70 4.77
CA TYR A 75 4.27 4.07 4.29
C TYR A 75 5.01 4.94 5.31
N TYR A 76 4.58 4.94 6.57
CA TYR A 76 5.19 5.75 7.62
C TYR A 76 6.43 5.13 8.28
N SER A 77 6.83 3.91 7.92
CA SER A 77 8.04 3.27 8.44
C SER A 77 9.31 3.92 7.87
N GLN A 78 10.47 3.53 8.39
CA GLN A 78 11.75 3.99 7.86
C GLN A 78 11.95 3.54 6.40
N GLU A 79 11.51 2.32 6.07
CA GLU A 79 11.56 1.75 4.73
C GLU A 79 10.67 2.51 3.74
N GLY A 80 9.44 2.88 4.13
CA GLY A 80 8.57 3.70 3.29
C GLY A 80 9.10 5.13 3.14
N LYS A 81 9.54 5.76 4.23
CA LYS A 81 10.10 7.12 4.21
C LYS A 81 11.37 7.26 3.36
N ALA A 82 12.07 6.17 3.07
CA ALA A 82 13.16 6.18 2.11
C ALA A 82 12.73 6.70 0.72
N TYR A 83 11.44 6.61 0.38
CA TYR A 83 10.85 7.08 -0.89
C TYR A 83 10.18 8.46 -0.79
N SER A 84 10.30 9.15 0.35
CA SER A 84 9.70 10.49 0.53
C SER A 84 10.20 11.55 -0.46
N HIS A 85 11.32 11.29 -1.14
CA HIS A 85 11.87 12.13 -2.21
C HIS A 85 11.20 11.90 -3.58
N VAL A 86 10.44 10.81 -3.75
CA VAL A 86 9.70 10.50 -4.97
C VAL A 86 8.35 11.22 -4.90
N HIS A 87 8.04 12.06 -5.87
CA HIS A 87 6.79 12.84 -5.87
C HIS A 87 5.55 11.93 -5.80
N GLU A 88 5.59 10.83 -6.56
CA GLU A 88 4.53 9.82 -6.65
C GLU A 88 4.25 9.13 -5.30
N TYR A 89 5.22 9.10 -4.38
CA TYR A 89 5.01 8.56 -3.04
C TYR A 89 4.14 9.50 -2.18
N ALA A 90 4.38 10.81 -2.25
CA ALA A 90 3.63 11.79 -1.46
C ALA A 90 2.16 11.90 -1.88
N VAL A 91 1.89 11.79 -3.19
CA VAL A 91 0.53 11.94 -3.74
C VAL A 91 -0.41 10.77 -3.41
N ILE A 92 0.09 9.66 -2.86
CA ILE A 92 -0.74 8.51 -2.44
C ILE A 92 -1.54 8.83 -1.16
N GLU A 93 -0.99 9.63 -0.25
CA GLU A 93 -1.53 9.79 1.11
C GLU A 93 -2.95 10.37 1.11
N GLU A 94 -3.17 11.43 0.33
CA GLU A 94 -4.45 12.14 0.26
C GLU A 94 -5.61 11.26 -0.26
N PRO A 95 -5.52 10.63 -1.45
CA PRO A 95 -6.60 9.78 -1.94
C PRO A 95 -6.79 8.54 -1.04
N HIS A 96 -5.72 8.02 -0.43
CA HIS A 96 -5.81 6.91 0.52
C HIS A 96 -6.62 7.30 1.78
N GLN A 97 -6.38 8.48 2.33
CA GLN A 97 -7.18 9.02 3.44
C GLN A 97 -8.65 9.15 3.06
N ARG A 98 -8.95 9.65 1.85
CA ARG A 98 -10.32 9.80 1.36
C ARG A 98 -11.05 8.47 1.25
N VAL A 99 -10.42 7.41 0.73
CA VAL A 99 -11.03 6.06 0.65
C VAL A 99 -11.54 5.60 2.02
N HIS A 100 -10.68 5.66 3.03
CA HIS A 100 -11.03 5.25 4.39
C HIS A 100 -12.12 6.11 5.01
N ASN A 101 -12.03 7.43 4.85
CA ASN A 101 -13.01 8.36 5.39
C ASN A 101 -14.39 8.12 4.76
N PHE A 102 -14.48 8.10 3.44
CA PHE A 102 -15.74 7.88 2.73
C PHE A 102 -16.32 6.50 2.99
N GLY A 103 -15.50 5.44 3.05
CA GLY A 103 -15.99 4.10 3.40
C GLY A 103 -16.60 4.05 4.81
N ASN A 104 -15.89 4.60 5.82
CA ASN A 104 -16.38 4.65 7.19
C ASN A 104 -17.67 5.49 7.31
N ASP A 105 -17.71 6.64 6.64
CA ASP A 105 -18.86 7.53 6.70
C ASP A 105 -20.07 6.97 5.92
N ALA A 106 -19.83 6.24 4.83
CA ALA A 106 -20.89 5.55 4.09
C ALA A 106 -21.59 4.51 4.98
N VAL A 107 -20.83 3.73 5.74
CA VAL A 107 -21.40 2.75 6.66
C VAL A 107 -22.11 3.42 7.83
N LYS A 108 -21.56 4.48 8.41
CA LYS A 108 -22.27 5.27 9.45
C LYS A 108 -23.60 5.82 8.93
N ALA A 109 -23.61 6.38 7.71
CA ALA A 109 -24.83 6.90 7.08
C ALA A 109 -25.87 5.79 6.86
N LEU A 110 -25.43 4.59 6.42
CA LEU A 110 -26.29 3.43 6.27
C LEU A 110 -26.91 3.00 7.61
N MET A 111 -26.09 2.94 8.68
CA MET A 111 -26.55 2.59 10.04
C MET A 111 -27.53 3.61 10.61
N ALA A 112 -27.42 4.88 10.20
CA ALA A 112 -28.37 5.95 10.53
C ALA A 112 -29.64 5.95 9.66
N GLY A 113 -29.81 4.95 8.77
CA GLY A 113 -30.95 4.85 7.86
C GLY A 113 -30.87 5.75 6.62
N ASN A 114 -29.80 6.53 6.45
CA ASN A 114 -29.62 7.42 5.31
C ASN A 114 -28.94 6.71 4.12
N ARG A 115 -29.73 5.87 3.44
CA ARG A 115 -29.25 5.07 2.29
C ARG A 115 -28.78 5.91 1.11
N GLN A 116 -29.39 7.08 0.88
CA GLN A 116 -29.01 7.97 -0.21
C GLN A 116 -27.62 8.57 0.00
N LEU A 117 -27.34 9.06 1.22
CA LEU A 117 -26.01 9.54 1.59
C LEU A 117 -24.97 8.41 1.52
N ALA A 118 -25.32 7.22 1.99
CA ALA A 118 -24.44 6.06 1.94
C ALA A 118 -24.02 5.70 0.49
N GLN A 119 -24.94 5.74 -0.47
CA GLN A 119 -24.63 5.53 -1.90
C GLN A 119 -23.76 6.65 -2.48
N LYS A 120 -24.02 7.91 -2.11
CA LYS A 120 -23.18 9.04 -2.53
C LYS A 120 -21.74 8.86 -2.04
N LEU A 121 -21.56 8.52 -0.76
CA LEU A 121 -20.25 8.31 -0.15
C LEU A 121 -19.53 7.09 -0.73
N LEU A 122 -20.26 6.02 -1.09
CA LEU A 122 -19.71 4.89 -1.84
C LEU A 122 -19.09 5.35 -3.17
N GLY A 123 -19.80 6.14 -3.97
CA GLY A 123 -19.26 6.68 -5.23
C GLY A 123 -18.02 7.58 -5.02
N GLN A 124 -17.98 8.33 -3.91
CA GLN A 124 -16.80 9.12 -3.54
C GLN A 124 -15.62 8.23 -3.13
N ALA A 125 -15.87 7.14 -2.40
CA ALA A 125 -14.86 6.14 -2.06
C ALA A 125 -14.32 5.43 -3.32
N GLU A 126 -15.18 5.10 -4.29
CA GLU A 126 -14.78 4.52 -5.57
C GLU A 126 -13.87 5.47 -6.37
N SER A 127 -14.26 6.75 -6.49
CA SER A 127 -13.43 7.76 -7.15
C SER A 127 -12.06 7.87 -6.48
N ALA A 128 -12.02 8.00 -5.16
CA ALA A 128 -10.76 8.08 -4.42
C ALA A 128 -9.93 6.79 -4.55
N SER A 129 -10.57 5.63 -4.62
CA SER A 129 -9.90 4.33 -4.84
C SER A 129 -9.19 4.32 -6.19
N HIS A 130 -9.86 4.73 -7.27
CA HIS A 130 -9.21 4.86 -8.58
C HIS A 130 -7.99 5.80 -8.55
N GLU A 131 -8.07 6.90 -7.79
CA GLU A 131 -6.93 7.81 -7.61
C GLU A 131 -5.76 7.14 -6.88
N VAL A 132 -6.03 6.31 -5.86
CA VAL A 132 -4.98 5.51 -5.18
C VAL A 132 -4.33 4.54 -6.15
N PHE A 133 -5.11 3.79 -6.94
CA PHE A 133 -4.56 2.84 -7.92
C PHE A 133 -3.67 3.55 -8.94
N ALA A 134 -4.13 4.67 -9.48
CA ALA A 134 -3.35 5.46 -10.43
C ALA A 134 -2.06 6.01 -9.81
N ALA A 135 -2.10 6.46 -8.55
CA ALA A 135 -0.91 6.94 -7.83
C ALA A 135 0.09 5.80 -7.58
N LEU A 136 -0.39 4.62 -7.17
CA LEU A 136 0.46 3.44 -6.96
C LEU A 136 1.09 2.94 -8.25
N GLU A 137 0.40 3.01 -9.39
CA GLU A 137 0.96 2.66 -10.71
C GLU A 137 2.05 3.63 -11.14
N LYS A 138 1.83 4.95 -10.98
CA LYS A 138 2.87 5.95 -11.27
C LYS A 138 4.09 5.77 -10.38
N PHE A 139 3.87 5.50 -9.09
CA PHE A 139 4.94 5.24 -8.16
C PHE A 139 5.76 4.00 -8.57
N ASP A 140 5.09 2.91 -8.93
CA ASP A 140 5.73 1.68 -9.41
C ASP A 140 6.58 1.91 -10.68
N GLN A 141 6.05 2.70 -11.62
CA GLN A 141 6.79 3.10 -12.84
C GLN A 141 8.02 3.95 -12.51
N ALA A 142 7.89 4.92 -11.59
CA ALA A 142 9.00 5.78 -11.17
C ALA A 142 10.14 4.95 -10.54
N LEU A 143 9.81 3.96 -9.72
CA LEU A 143 10.80 3.04 -9.15
C LEU A 143 11.47 2.17 -10.20
N SER A 144 10.72 1.71 -11.20
CA SER A 144 11.24 0.87 -12.29
C SER A 144 12.21 1.62 -13.20
N ILE A 145 12.02 2.93 -13.41
CA ILE A 145 12.92 3.78 -14.20
C ILE A 145 14.19 4.09 -13.40
N ALA A 146 14.06 4.43 -12.12
CA ALA A 146 15.19 4.72 -11.25
C ALA A 146 16.13 3.53 -11.02
N GLY A 147 15.62 2.29 -11.12
CA GLY A 147 16.42 1.06 -11.00
C GLY A 147 17.13 0.60 -12.27
N ARG A 148 16.97 1.30 -13.41
CA ARG A 148 17.62 0.99 -14.69
C ARG A 148 18.83 1.87 -15.01
N VAL A 149 19.19 2.80 -14.13
CA VAL A 149 20.37 3.68 -14.22
C VAL A 149 21.42 3.19 -13.22
#